data_AF-A0AAQ4ENG3-F1
#
_entry.id   AF-A0AAQ4ENG3-F1
#
_cell.length_a   1.000
_cell.length_b   1.000
_cell.length_c   1.000
_cell.angle_alpha   90.00
_cell.angle_beta   90.00
_cell.angle_gamma   90.00
#
_symmetry.space_group_name_H-M   'P 1'
#
loop_
_entity.id
_entity.type
_entity.pdbx_description
1 polymer ?
#
loop_
_entity_poly.entity_id
_entity_poly.type
_entity_poly.pdbx_seq_one_letter_code
_entity_poly.pdbx_strand_id
1 'polypeptide(L)'
;MKAQPFTMCVNCATLYGNAIGIFYQLETNTTDPGTRLCQDQFFSSSKVSIVDKTFKHIHDLWKSASCDGCFQHPVKGNGTHVVRNETIMFNEKLVQMNKCINQSEAKSKNLTDLCIICERPYRDLNTFYNGLVQESKDGNICFDMVDASLKVYSSKHLLQLSFLSLCSKASAEAKISLWFYIAWQLFTEACAAMTNYFCNRPDIC
;
A
#
# COMPACT_ATOMS: atom_id res chain seq x y z
N MET A 1 -12.34 -14.31 -4.33
CA MET A 1 -11.19 -14.34 -3.39
C MET A 1 -11.23 -13.07 -2.56
N LYS A 2 -11.22 -13.15 -1.23
CA LYS A 2 -11.04 -11.98 -0.35
C LYS A 2 -9.55 -11.70 -0.25
N ALA A 3 -9.05 -10.75 -1.05
CA ALA A 3 -7.66 -10.35 -1.07
C ALA A 3 -7.36 -9.38 0.09
N GLN A 4 -7.42 -9.88 1.32
CA GLN A 4 -7.10 -9.09 2.50
C GLN A 4 -6.19 -9.86 3.48
N PRO A 5 -5.00 -9.32 3.80
CA PRO A 5 -4.33 -8.18 3.14
C PRO A 5 -3.97 -8.45 1.67
N PHE A 6 -3.87 -7.39 0.86
CA PHE A 6 -3.54 -7.54 -0.56
C PHE A 6 -2.04 -7.83 -0.64
N THR A 7 -1.70 -9.10 -0.79
CA THR A 7 -0.34 -9.64 -0.74
C THR A 7 0.09 -10.10 -2.13
N MET A 8 -0.20 -9.26 -3.13
CA MET A 8 0.01 -9.61 -4.54
C MET A 8 1.49 -9.76 -4.84
N CYS A 9 2.33 -8.82 -4.39
CA CYS A 9 3.72 -8.81 -4.79
C CYS A 9 4.43 -10.08 -4.30
N VAL A 10 4.27 -10.44 -3.02
CA VAL A 10 4.91 -11.63 -2.45
C VAL A 10 4.27 -12.92 -2.97
N ASN A 11 2.93 -13.01 -3.03
CA ASN A 11 2.28 -14.28 -3.41
C ASN A 11 2.35 -14.58 -4.91
N CYS A 12 2.42 -13.56 -5.76
CA CYS A 12 2.45 -13.73 -7.21
C CYS A 12 3.86 -13.70 -7.81
N ALA A 13 4.90 -13.50 -7.00
CA ALA A 13 6.29 -13.35 -7.48
C ALA A 13 6.78 -14.50 -8.36
N THR A 14 6.54 -15.75 -7.95
CA THR A 14 6.92 -16.93 -8.75
C THR A 14 6.21 -16.93 -10.10
N LEU A 15 4.90 -16.67 -10.10
CA LEU A 15 4.08 -16.67 -11.32
C LEU A 15 4.50 -15.53 -12.25
N TYR A 16 4.74 -14.35 -11.71
CA TYR A 16 5.23 -13.19 -12.44
C TYR A 16 6.61 -13.46 -13.06
N GLY A 17 7.56 -13.98 -12.29
CA GLY A 17 8.89 -14.34 -12.79
C GLY A 17 8.84 -15.39 -13.90
N ASN A 18 8.01 -16.44 -13.75
CA ASN A 18 7.83 -17.44 -14.79
C ASN A 18 7.19 -16.83 -16.06
N ALA A 19 6.20 -15.95 -15.90
CA ALA A 19 5.53 -15.28 -17.02
C ALA A 19 6.52 -14.40 -17.81
N ILE A 20 7.39 -13.65 -17.14
CA ILE A 20 8.47 -12.89 -17.81
C ILE A 20 9.39 -13.83 -18.58
N GLY A 21 9.78 -14.95 -17.96
CA GLY A 21 10.65 -15.94 -18.59
C GLY A 21 10.09 -16.48 -19.89
N ILE A 22 8.84 -16.95 -19.84
CA ILE A 22 8.13 -17.51 -20.98
C ILE A 22 7.91 -16.45 -22.06
N PHE A 23 7.50 -15.24 -21.67
CA PHE A 23 7.26 -14.15 -22.62
C PHE A 23 8.55 -13.78 -23.37
N TYR A 24 9.65 -13.58 -22.64
CA TYR A 24 10.94 -13.24 -23.23
C TYR A 24 11.47 -14.35 -24.13
N GLN A 25 11.26 -15.62 -23.76
CA GLN A 25 11.60 -16.77 -24.62
C GLN A 25 10.79 -16.77 -25.92
N LEU A 26 9.48 -16.53 -25.86
CA LEU A 26 8.62 -16.47 -27.05
C LEU A 26 8.96 -15.29 -27.96
N GLU A 27 9.42 -14.17 -27.39
CA GLU A 27 9.82 -12.99 -28.15
C GLU A 27 11.19 -13.16 -28.83
N THR A 28 12.14 -13.81 -28.15
CA THR A 28 13.56 -13.81 -28.58
C THR A 28 14.07 -15.13 -29.14
N ASN A 29 13.50 -16.28 -28.75
CA ASN A 29 13.99 -17.59 -29.16
C ASN A 29 13.34 -18.04 -30.48
N THR A 30 13.79 -17.44 -31.58
CA THR A 30 13.28 -17.74 -32.93
C THR A 30 13.96 -18.96 -33.56
N THR A 31 14.93 -19.58 -32.86
CA THR A 31 15.71 -20.72 -33.34
C THR A 31 15.02 -22.07 -33.17
N ASP A 32 14.10 -22.18 -32.21
CA ASP A 32 13.28 -23.38 -32.03
C ASP A 32 12.03 -23.33 -32.95
N PRO A 33 11.81 -24.34 -33.81
CA PRO A 33 10.68 -24.37 -34.74
C PRO A 33 9.32 -24.28 -34.05
N GLY A 34 9.17 -24.89 -32.87
CA GLY A 34 7.93 -24.84 -32.09
C GLY A 34 7.65 -23.44 -31.53
N THR A 35 8.68 -22.82 -30.97
CA THR A 35 8.63 -21.46 -30.43
C THR A 35 8.30 -20.44 -31.51
N ARG A 36 8.88 -20.57 -32.71
CA ARG A 36 8.59 -19.72 -33.86
C ARG A 36 7.13 -19.82 -34.32
N LEU A 37 6.58 -21.04 -34.39
CA LEU A 37 5.16 -21.24 -34.73
C LEU A 37 4.23 -20.58 -33.70
N CYS A 38 4.53 -20.73 -32.40
CA CYS A 38 3.80 -20.05 -31.34
C CYS A 38 3.95 -18.53 -31.44
N GLN A 39 5.15 -18.03 -31.73
CA GLN A 39 5.40 -16.61 -31.91
C GLN A 39 4.54 -16.03 -33.04
N ASP A 40 4.55 -16.65 -34.22
CA ASP A 40 3.74 -16.22 -35.36
C ASP A 40 2.23 -16.27 -35.04
N GLN A 41 1.78 -17.28 -34.30
CA GLN A 41 0.38 -17.43 -33.92
C GLN A 41 -0.08 -16.38 -32.90
N PHE A 42 0.76 -16.06 -31.89
CA PHE A 42 0.39 -15.18 -30.78
C PHE A 42 0.76 -13.71 -31.00
N PHE A 43 1.75 -13.42 -31.86
CA PHE A 43 2.32 -12.08 -32.06
C PHE A 43 2.25 -11.56 -33.51
N SER A 44 1.62 -12.27 -34.46
CA SER A 44 1.49 -11.76 -35.84
C SER A 44 0.75 -10.41 -35.91
N SER A 45 1.33 -9.48 -36.68
CA SER A 45 0.95 -8.07 -36.79
C SER A 45 -0.45 -7.80 -37.33
N SER A 46 -1.10 -8.80 -37.93
CA SER A 46 -2.42 -8.68 -38.54
C SER A 46 -3.57 -8.85 -37.53
N LYS A 47 -3.28 -9.24 -36.28
CA LYS A 47 -4.24 -9.36 -35.19
C LYS A 47 -3.73 -8.60 -33.98
N VAL A 48 -4.62 -7.94 -33.24
CA VAL A 48 -4.28 -7.41 -31.92
C VAL A 48 -3.74 -8.57 -31.07
N SER A 49 -2.44 -8.56 -30.78
CA SER A 49 -1.84 -9.59 -29.92
C SER A 49 -2.34 -9.41 -28.50
N ILE A 50 -3.31 -10.24 -28.12
CA ILE A 50 -3.85 -10.29 -26.76
C ILE A 50 -2.71 -10.63 -25.79
N VAL A 51 -1.81 -11.53 -26.18
CA VAL A 51 -0.68 -11.98 -25.35
C VAL A 51 0.27 -10.83 -25.01
N ASP A 52 0.70 -10.05 -26.02
CA ASP A 52 1.57 -8.88 -25.82
C ASP A 52 0.90 -7.83 -24.91
N LYS A 53 -0.36 -7.49 -25.19
CA LYS A 53 -1.10 -6.51 -24.38
C LYS A 53 -1.32 -6.97 -22.95
N THR A 54 -1.70 -8.22 -22.74
CA THR A 54 -1.88 -8.80 -21.40
C THR A 54 -0.56 -8.82 -20.63
N PHE A 55 0.53 -9.22 -21.27
CA PHE A 55 1.84 -9.23 -20.61
C PHE A 55 2.30 -7.82 -20.23
N LYS A 56 2.20 -6.84 -21.14
CA LYS A 56 2.50 -5.44 -20.84
C LYS A 56 1.68 -4.93 -19.66
N HIS A 57 0.38 -5.23 -19.65
CA HIS A 57 -0.48 -4.86 -18.53
C HIS A 57 -0.03 -5.47 -17.20
N ILE A 58 0.30 -6.77 -17.17
CA ILE A 58 0.81 -7.45 -15.96
C ILE A 58 2.14 -6.82 -15.51
N HIS A 59 3.04 -6.54 -16.46
CA HIS A 59 4.33 -5.91 -16.17
C HIS A 59 4.14 -4.49 -15.61
N ASP A 60 3.26 -3.69 -16.19
CA ASP A 60 2.97 -2.33 -15.74
C ASP A 60 2.28 -2.32 -14.38
N LEU A 61 1.39 -3.29 -14.09
CA LEU A 61 0.82 -3.49 -12.76
C LEU A 61 1.91 -3.79 -11.73
N TRP A 62 2.86 -4.68 -12.05
CA TRP A 62 3.98 -5.00 -11.15
C TRP A 62 4.87 -3.78 -10.85
N LYS A 63 5.19 -2.99 -11.89
CA LYS A 63 6.01 -1.79 -11.77
C LYS A 63 5.31 -0.66 -11.03
N SER A 64 4.05 -0.38 -11.36
CA SER A 64 3.25 0.66 -10.69
C SER A 64 3.01 0.33 -9.21
N ALA A 65 2.88 -0.95 -8.87
CA ALA A 65 2.81 -1.41 -7.49
C ALA A 65 4.19 -1.50 -6.80
N SER A 66 5.29 -1.07 -7.44
CA SER A 66 6.64 -1.11 -6.85
C SER A 66 6.98 -2.48 -6.23
N CYS A 67 6.51 -3.58 -6.85
CA CYS A 67 6.61 -4.92 -6.27
C CYS A 67 8.05 -5.41 -6.14
N ASP A 68 8.96 -4.91 -6.98
CA ASP A 68 10.40 -5.19 -6.86
C ASP A 68 10.95 -4.70 -5.51
N GLY A 69 10.34 -3.67 -4.92
CA GLY A 69 10.64 -3.21 -3.57
C GLY A 69 10.37 -4.27 -2.49
N CYS A 70 9.69 -5.37 -2.76
CA CYS A 70 9.48 -6.45 -1.78
C CYS A 70 10.66 -7.43 -1.69
N PHE A 71 11.62 -7.37 -2.63
CA PHE A 71 12.65 -8.38 -2.84
C PHE A 71 14.06 -7.79 -2.74
N GLN A 72 15.06 -8.64 -2.47
CA GLN A 72 16.46 -8.23 -2.39
C GLN A 72 17.00 -7.79 -3.77
N HIS A 73 16.47 -8.39 -4.83
CA HIS A 73 16.74 -8.03 -6.22
C HIS A 73 15.42 -8.07 -7.01
N PRO A 74 15.29 -7.28 -8.11
CA PRO A 74 14.12 -7.34 -8.98
C PRO A 74 13.84 -8.77 -9.45
N VAL A 75 12.56 -9.14 -9.52
CA VAL A 75 12.16 -10.50 -9.92
C VAL A 75 12.53 -10.76 -11.38
N LYS A 76 13.09 -11.93 -11.66
CA LYS A 76 13.60 -12.31 -12.99
C LYS A 76 12.80 -13.45 -13.61
N GLY A 77 13.08 -13.68 -14.90
CA GLY A 77 12.46 -14.65 -15.80
C GLY A 77 12.62 -16.14 -15.45
N ASN A 78 12.88 -16.51 -14.19
CA ASN A 78 13.12 -17.89 -13.76
C ASN A 78 12.28 -18.29 -12.53
N GLY A 79 11.38 -17.41 -12.09
CA GLY A 79 10.50 -17.64 -10.94
C GLY A 79 11.20 -17.62 -9.57
N THR A 80 12.54 -17.57 -9.53
CA THR A 80 13.29 -17.53 -8.28
C THR A 80 13.44 -16.09 -7.79
N HIS A 81 13.25 -15.90 -6.49
CA HIS A 81 13.30 -14.59 -5.84
C HIS A 81 13.62 -14.76 -4.37
N VAL A 82 14.20 -13.73 -3.78
CA VAL A 82 14.52 -13.68 -2.34
C VAL A 82 13.81 -12.47 -1.76
N VAL A 83 12.89 -12.71 -0.84
CA VAL A 83 12.18 -11.66 -0.11
C VAL A 83 13.20 -10.91 0.75
N ARG A 84 13.18 -9.57 0.71
CA ARG A 84 14.11 -8.75 1.49
C ARG A 84 13.81 -8.87 2.99
N ASN A 85 14.83 -8.71 3.83
CA ASN A 85 14.70 -8.84 5.29
C ASN A 85 13.66 -7.89 5.87
N GLU A 86 13.56 -6.67 5.34
CA GLU A 86 12.61 -5.65 5.77
C GLU A 86 11.16 -6.10 5.55
N THR A 87 10.91 -6.83 4.47
CA THR A 87 9.60 -7.44 4.17
C THR A 87 9.25 -8.55 5.13
N ILE A 88 10.22 -9.39 5.48
CA ILE A 88 10.04 -10.44 6.48
C ILE A 88 9.72 -9.81 7.84
N MET A 89 10.54 -8.86 8.29
CA MET A 89 10.36 -8.17 9.58
C MET A 89 9.05 -7.39 9.66
N PHE A 90 8.64 -6.72 8.57
CA PHE A 90 7.34 -6.05 8.52
C PHE A 90 6.19 -7.04 8.71
N ASN A 91 6.22 -8.16 7.98
CA ASN A 91 5.18 -9.18 8.04
C ASN A 91 5.08 -9.81 9.43
N GLU A 92 6.22 -10.05 10.11
CA GLU A 92 6.22 -10.52 11.49
C GLU A 92 5.53 -9.55 12.45
N LYS A 93 5.85 -8.24 12.34
CA LYS A 93 5.19 -7.18 13.14
C LYS A 93 3.70 -7.08 12.81
N LEU A 94 3.32 -7.22 11.54
CA LEU A 94 1.93 -7.22 11.11
C LEU A 94 1.16 -8.42 11.69
N VAL A 95 1.76 -9.61 11.72
CA VAL A 95 1.18 -10.80 12.36
C VAL A 95 0.97 -10.57 13.85
N GLN A 96 1.93 -9.95 14.55
CA GLN A 96 1.77 -9.60 15.97
C GLN A 96 0.62 -8.61 16.20
N MET A 97 0.50 -7.58 15.36
CA MET A 97 -0.60 -6.62 15.41
C MET A 97 -1.95 -7.30 15.19
N ASN A 98 -2.07 -8.10 14.12
CA ASN A 98 -3.32 -8.82 13.80
C ASN A 98 -3.69 -9.82 14.89
N LYS A 99 -2.71 -10.51 15.47
CA LYS A 99 -2.94 -11.40 16.62
C LYS A 99 -3.52 -10.62 17.80
N CYS A 100 -2.99 -9.43 18.08
CA CYS A 100 -3.50 -8.58 19.15
C CYS A 100 -4.96 -8.14 18.88
N ILE A 101 -5.25 -7.69 17.65
CA ILE A 101 -6.61 -7.31 17.23
C ILE A 101 -7.57 -8.48 17.46
N ASN A 102 -7.27 -9.64 16.88
CA ASN A 102 -8.14 -10.83 16.96
C ASN A 102 -8.37 -11.29 18.41
N GLN A 103 -7.33 -11.26 19.25
CA GLN A 103 -7.44 -11.62 20.66
C GLN A 103 -8.25 -10.61 21.46
N SER A 104 -8.14 -9.32 21.13
CA SER A 104 -8.87 -8.25 21.80
C SER A 104 -10.35 -8.29 21.43
N GLU A 105 -10.67 -8.44 20.13
CA GLU A 105 -12.04 -8.58 19.64
C GLU A 105 -12.76 -9.80 20.23
N ALA A 106 -12.03 -10.90 20.45
CA ALA A 106 -12.58 -12.09 21.10
C ALA A 106 -12.92 -11.87 22.59
N LYS A 107 -12.24 -10.93 23.27
CA LYS A 107 -12.44 -10.63 24.69
C LYS A 107 -13.43 -9.49 24.92
N SER A 108 -13.40 -8.46 24.08
CA SER A 108 -14.22 -7.27 24.19
C SER A 108 -14.47 -6.71 22.79
N LYS A 109 -15.74 -6.44 22.45
CA LYS A 109 -16.08 -5.70 21.23
C LYS A 109 -15.87 -4.19 21.39
N ASN A 110 -15.37 -3.74 22.54
CA ASN A 110 -15.11 -2.33 22.79
C ASN A 110 -13.80 -1.90 22.12
N LEU A 111 -13.93 -1.02 21.13
CA LEU A 111 -12.83 -0.39 20.39
C LEU A 111 -11.81 0.31 21.29
N THR A 112 -12.24 0.84 22.44
CA THR A 112 -11.38 1.54 23.40
C THR A 112 -10.36 0.59 24.04
N ASP A 113 -10.81 -0.61 24.43
CA ASP A 113 -9.95 -1.62 25.04
C ASP A 113 -8.93 -2.14 24.03
N LEU A 114 -9.33 -2.29 22.77
CA LEU A 114 -8.45 -2.74 21.69
C LEU A 114 -7.29 -1.76 21.45
N CYS A 115 -7.56 -0.45 21.48
CA CYS A 115 -6.51 0.57 21.37
C CYS A 115 -5.48 0.47 22.49
N ILE A 116 -5.93 0.32 23.74
CA ILE A 116 -5.05 0.26 24.91
C ILE A 116 -4.24 -1.04 24.88
N ILE A 117 -4.89 -2.17 24.56
CA ILE A 117 -4.24 -3.49 24.54
C ILE A 117 -3.24 -3.59 23.38
N CYS A 118 -3.57 -3.05 22.20
CA CYS A 118 -2.75 -3.17 21.00
C CYS A 118 -1.87 -1.95 20.70
N GLU A 119 -1.76 -1.00 21.63
CA GLU A 119 -0.94 0.21 21.46
C GLU A 119 0.52 -0.13 21.11
N ARG A 120 1.14 -1.04 21.87
CA ARG A 120 2.55 -1.41 21.67
C ARG A 120 2.76 -2.10 20.31
N PRO A 121 2.08 -3.22 19.97
CA PRO A 121 2.21 -3.85 18.64
C PRO A 121 1.98 -2.87 17.49
N TYR A 122 0.99 -1.97 17.64
CA TYR A 122 0.73 -0.93 16.66
C TYR A 122 1.91 0.03 16.50
N ARG A 123 2.43 0.57 17.61
CA ARG A 123 3.54 1.53 17.59
C ARG A 123 4.79 0.88 17.00
N ASP A 124 5.07 -0.37 17.34
CA ASP A 124 6.23 -1.09 16.84
C ASP A 124 6.16 -1.35 15.32
N LEU A 125 4.96 -1.65 14.80
CA LEU A 125 4.72 -1.77 13.35
C LEU A 125 4.84 -0.41 12.64
N ASN A 126 4.19 0.62 13.20
CA ASN A 126 4.15 1.97 12.64
C ASN A 126 5.53 2.63 12.59
N THR A 127 6.31 2.53 13.67
CA THR A 127 7.67 3.06 13.72
C THR A 127 8.59 2.34 12.74
N PHE A 128 8.46 1.02 12.62
CA PHE A 128 9.24 0.25 11.64
C PHE A 128 8.90 0.67 10.21
N TYR A 129 7.61 0.75 9.86
CA TYR A 129 7.18 1.20 8.54
C TYR A 129 7.65 2.62 8.22
N ASN A 130 7.51 3.56 9.16
CA ASN A 130 7.97 4.94 8.97
C ASN A 130 9.49 5.03 8.79
N GLY A 131 10.26 4.17 9.48
CA GLY A 131 11.70 4.04 9.25
C GLY A 131 12.01 3.62 7.81
N LEU A 132 11.32 2.60 7.30
CA LEU A 132 11.47 2.16 5.89
C LEU A 132 11.12 3.28 4.90
N VAL A 133 10.09 4.09 5.19
CA VAL A 133 9.72 5.23 4.35
C VAL A 133 10.82 6.30 4.32
N GLN A 134 11.40 6.61 5.48
CA GLN A 134 12.47 7.61 5.59
C GLN A 134 13.77 7.16 4.92
N GLU A 135 14.09 5.87 4.98
CA GLU A 135 15.29 5.29 4.37
C GLU A 135 15.14 5.10 2.84
N SER A 136 13.90 4.99 2.34
CA SER A 136 13.62 4.80 0.92
C SER A 136 13.78 6.11 0.14
N LYS A 137 14.98 6.33 -0.42
CA LYS A 137 15.29 7.51 -1.24
C LYS A 137 14.48 7.61 -2.54
N ASP A 138 14.12 6.46 -3.11
CA ASP A 138 13.44 6.36 -4.41
C ASP A 138 11.94 6.09 -4.26
N GLY A 139 11.41 6.04 -3.03
CA GLY A 139 10.01 5.68 -2.77
C GLY A 139 9.65 4.24 -3.13
N ASN A 140 10.64 3.38 -3.43
CA ASN A 140 10.46 1.98 -3.78
C ASN A 140 10.15 1.13 -2.53
N ILE A 141 8.96 1.35 -1.97
CA ILE A 141 8.43 0.60 -0.85
C ILE A 141 7.49 -0.46 -1.41
N CYS A 142 7.67 -1.68 -0.93
CA CYS A 142 6.80 -2.81 -1.25
C CYS A 142 5.32 -2.45 -1.03
N PHE A 143 4.50 -2.50 -2.08
CA PHE A 143 3.08 -2.13 -1.99
C PHE A 143 2.29 -3.01 -1.03
N ASP A 144 2.63 -4.29 -0.87
CA ASP A 144 2.01 -5.16 0.14
C ASP A 144 2.14 -4.56 1.56
N MET A 145 3.24 -3.86 1.86
CA MET A 145 3.41 -3.14 3.14
C MET A 145 2.57 -1.88 3.22
N VAL A 146 2.49 -1.13 2.11
CA VAL A 146 1.71 0.11 2.03
C VAL A 146 0.22 -0.19 2.23
N ASP A 147 -0.32 -1.18 1.52
CA ASP A 147 -1.70 -1.65 1.67
C ASP A 147 -1.99 -2.14 3.08
N ALA A 148 -1.11 -2.96 3.66
CA ALA A 148 -1.26 -3.45 5.03
C ALA A 148 -1.27 -2.29 6.04
N SER A 149 -0.37 -1.33 5.89
CA SER A 149 -0.28 -0.16 6.77
C SER A 149 -1.53 0.71 6.66
N LEU A 150 -1.98 1.03 5.43
CA LEU A 150 -3.23 1.74 5.17
C LEU A 150 -4.44 1.05 5.81
N LYS A 151 -4.51 -0.29 5.75
CA LYS A 151 -5.57 -1.06 6.40
C LYS A 151 -5.54 -0.92 7.91
N VAL A 152 -4.37 -1.06 8.53
CA VAL A 152 -4.21 -0.85 9.98
C VAL A 152 -4.61 0.59 10.38
N TYR A 153 -4.27 1.60 9.58
CA TYR A 153 -4.75 2.98 9.79
C TYR A 153 -6.26 3.14 9.55
N SER A 154 -6.86 2.40 8.61
CA SER A 154 -8.31 2.46 8.39
C SER A 154 -9.09 1.84 9.55
N SER A 155 -8.60 0.73 10.12
CA SER A 155 -9.06 0.22 11.41
C SER A 155 -8.91 1.29 12.49
N LYS A 156 -7.84 2.11 12.44
CA LYS A 156 -7.71 3.29 13.30
C LYS A 156 -8.71 4.40 13.02
N HIS A 157 -9.18 4.66 11.81
CA HIS A 157 -10.13 5.76 11.60
C HIS A 157 -11.49 5.48 12.27
N LEU A 158 -11.86 4.19 12.41
CA LEU A 158 -12.95 3.74 13.28
C LEU A 158 -12.58 3.87 14.78
N LEU A 159 -11.33 3.65 15.15
CA LEU A 159 -10.81 3.84 16.52
C LEU A 159 -10.58 5.32 16.91
N GLN A 160 -10.37 6.22 15.95
CA GLN A 160 -9.99 7.62 16.16
C GLN A 160 -11.23 8.51 16.28
N LEU A 161 -12.32 8.15 15.60
CA LEU A 161 -13.67 8.69 15.86
C LEU A 161 -14.18 8.33 17.27
N SER A 162 -13.81 7.17 17.79
CA SER A 162 -14.10 6.78 19.19
C SER A 162 -13.16 7.47 20.19
N PHE A 163 -11.89 7.70 19.86
CA PHE A 163 -10.98 8.50 20.70
C PHE A 163 -11.34 9.99 20.79
N LEU A 164 -11.74 10.63 19.68
CA LEU A 164 -12.16 12.05 19.69
C LEU A 164 -13.44 12.27 20.52
N SER A 165 -14.33 11.29 20.61
CA SER A 165 -15.55 11.36 21.44
C SER A 165 -15.33 10.99 22.92
N LEU A 166 -14.22 10.33 23.27
CA LEU A 166 -13.83 10.02 24.64
C LEU A 166 -12.87 11.07 25.24
N CYS A 167 -12.01 11.69 24.43
CA CYS A 167 -11.09 12.73 24.88
C CYS A 167 -11.80 14.07 25.17
N SER A 168 -12.97 14.34 24.58
CA SER A 168 -13.78 15.52 24.90
C SER A 168 -14.47 15.45 26.26
N LYS A 169 -14.56 14.27 26.90
CA LYS A 169 -15.21 14.08 28.21
C LYS A 169 -14.24 14.03 29.39
N ALA A 170 -12.93 13.88 29.15
CA ALA A 170 -11.92 13.73 30.21
C ALA A 170 -11.11 15.02 30.51
N SER A 171 -11.38 16.12 29.81
CA SER A 171 -10.70 17.41 30.01
C SER A 171 -11.73 18.50 30.35
N ALA A 172 -12.35 18.40 31.53
CA ALA A 172 -13.09 19.50 32.13
C ALA A 172 -12.17 20.59 32.74
N GLU A 173 -10.85 20.47 32.60
CA GLU A 173 -9.88 21.43 33.12
C GLU A 173 -8.78 21.76 32.10
N ALA A 174 -9.15 22.34 30.95
CA ALA A 174 -8.19 23.01 30.08
C ALA A 174 -8.85 24.17 29.33
N LYS A 175 -9.19 25.26 30.04
CA LYS A 175 -9.73 26.50 29.43
C LYS A 175 -8.75 27.23 28.48
N ILE A 176 -7.57 26.68 28.22
CA ILE A 176 -6.53 27.29 27.36
C ILE A 176 -6.60 26.76 25.91
N SER A 177 -7.20 25.59 25.66
CA SER A 177 -7.24 24.98 24.33
C SER A 177 -8.33 25.53 23.40
N LEU A 178 -9.39 26.14 23.94
CA LEU A 178 -10.48 26.69 23.13
C LEU A 178 -10.04 27.93 22.32
N TRP A 179 -9.11 28.74 22.86
CA TRP A 179 -8.56 29.88 22.14
C TRP A 179 -7.67 29.46 20.97
N PHE A 180 -6.88 28.39 21.12
CA PHE A 180 -6.09 27.84 20.01
C PHE A 180 -6.97 27.20 18.94
N TYR A 181 -8.05 26.53 19.33
CA TYR A 181 -8.99 25.92 18.40
C TYR A 181 -9.82 26.97 17.64
N ILE A 182 -10.29 28.01 18.34
CA ILE A 182 -10.98 29.15 17.72
C ILE A 182 -10.02 29.96 16.83
N ALA A 183 -8.76 30.16 17.27
CA ALA A 183 -7.75 30.82 16.45
C ALA A 183 -7.41 30.00 15.20
N TRP A 184 -7.30 28.69 15.30
CA TRP A 184 -7.11 27.81 14.14
C TRP A 184 -8.33 27.85 13.21
N GLN A 185 -9.55 27.75 13.74
CA GLN A 185 -10.78 27.83 12.94
C GLN A 185 -10.89 29.17 12.19
N LEU A 186 -10.65 30.29 12.88
CA LEU A 186 -10.60 31.61 12.26
C LEU A 186 -9.49 31.73 11.21
N PHE A 187 -8.35 31.08 11.42
CA PHE A 187 -7.25 31.06 10.45
C PHE A 187 -7.57 30.20 9.21
N THR A 188 -8.24 29.06 9.38
CA THR A 188 -8.71 28.23 8.26
C THR A 188 -9.86 28.88 7.49
N GLU A 189 -10.77 29.58 8.16
CA GLU A 189 -11.84 30.34 7.50
C GLU A 189 -11.27 31.56 6.75
N ALA A 190 -10.25 32.22 7.29
CA ALA A 190 -9.53 33.29 6.60
C ALA A 190 -8.77 32.77 5.35
N CYS A 191 -8.15 31.59 5.42
CA CYS A 191 -7.50 30.93 4.28
C CYS A 191 -8.50 30.45 3.21
N ALA A 192 -9.68 29.95 3.61
CA ALA A 192 -10.76 29.55 2.70
C ALA A 192 -11.44 30.76 2.03
N ALA A 193 -11.54 31.89 2.74
CA ALA A 193 -12.05 33.15 2.17
C ALA A 193 -11.08 33.75 1.14
N MET A 194 -9.76 33.61 1.33
CA MET A 194 -8.77 34.08 0.35
C MET A 194 -8.71 33.23 -0.92
N THR A 195 -9.00 31.92 -0.85
CA THR A 195 -9.03 31.04 -2.04
C THR A 195 -10.28 31.26 -2.90
N ASN A 196 -11.43 31.61 -2.30
CA ASN A 196 -12.65 31.94 -3.04
C ASN A 196 -12.63 33.33 -3.70
N TYR A 197 -11.76 34.25 -3.27
CA TYR A 197 -11.60 35.55 -3.92
C TYR A 197 -10.72 35.49 -5.19
N PHE A 198 -9.89 34.45 -5.35
CA PHE A 198 -8.97 34.30 -6.48
C PHE A 198 -9.44 33.34 -7.58
N CYS A 199 -10.43 32.48 -7.34
CA CYS A 199 -10.90 31.48 -8.32
C CYS A 199 -12.22 31.81 -9.03
N ASN A 200 -12.78 33.02 -8.88
CA ASN A 200 -14.07 33.37 -9.49
C ASN A 200 -14.08 34.76 -10.17
N ARG A 201 -13.07 35.05 -11.00
CA ARG A 201 -13.20 36.05 -12.07
C ARG A 201 -13.08 35.38 -13.43
N PRO A 202 -14.10 35.45 -14.30
CA PRO A 202 -14.05 34.87 -15.64
C PRO A 202 -13.42 35.79 -16.70
N ASP A 203 -12.65 36.80 -16.31
CA ASP A 203 -11.96 37.70 -17.23
C ASP A 203 -10.54 37.96 -16.73
N ILE A 204 -9.56 37.43 -17.47
CA ILE A 204 -8.20 37.95 -17.76
C ILE A 204 -7.28 36.74 -18.05
N CYS A 205 -7.07 36.54 -19.36
CA CYS A 205 -6.02 35.78 -20.08
C CYS A 205 -5.80 34.30 -19.77
#